data_AF-R4FAF9-F1
#
_entry.id   AF-R4FAF9-F1
#
_cell.length_a   1.000
_cell.length_b   1.000
_cell.length_c   1.000
_cell.angle_alpha   90.00
_cell.angle_beta   90.00
_cell.angle_gamma   90.00
#
_symmetry.space_group_name_H-M   'P 1'
#
loop_
_entity.id
_entity.type
_entity.pdbx_description
1 polymer ?
#
loop_
_entity_poly.entity_id
_entity_poly.type
_entity_poly.pdbx_seq_one_letter_code
_entity_poly.pdbx_strand_id
1 'polypeptide(L)' 'MYITSNPTNDNEIVIATMNGDIFMIKNNGASWTKLASKGKI' A
#
# COMPACT_ATOMS: atom_id res chain seq x y z
N MET A 1 9.41 -6.00 5.08
CA MET A 1 8.70 -5.13 4.12
C MET A 1 8.02 -6.06 3.14
N TYR A 2 6.73 -5.88 2.88
CA TYR A 2 5.99 -6.66 1.92
C TYR A 2 5.37 -5.73 0.88
N ILE A 3 5.37 -6.16 -0.37
CA ILE A 3 4.78 -5.45 -1.50
C ILE A 3 3.94 -6.47 -2.27
N THR A 4 2.71 -6.09 -2.60
CA THR A 4 1.82 -6.91 -3.43
C THR A 4 1.05 -6.03 -4.41
N SER A 5 0.72 -6.58 -5.57
CA SER A 5 -0.11 -5.96 -6.59
C SER A 5 -1.39 -6.76 -6.77
N ASN A 6 -2.49 -6.07 -7.06
CA ASN A 6 -3.75 -6.74 -7.37
C ASN A 6 -3.64 -7.42 -8.76
N PRO A 7 -3.84 -8.75 -8.86
CA PRO A 7 -3.69 -9.48 -10.12
C PRO A 7 -4.77 -9.16 -11.17
N THR A 8 -5.88 -8.52 -10.78
CA THR A 8 -6.96 -8.12 -11.69
C THR A 8 -7.01 -6.61 -11.95
N ASN A 9 -6.17 -5.83 -11.25
CA ASN A 9 -6.06 -4.39 -11.41
C ASN A 9 -4.61 -3.95 -11.15
N ASP A 10 -3.83 -3.81 -12.22
CA ASP A 10 -2.42 -3.43 -12.17
C ASP A 10 -2.16 -2.05 -11.53
N ASN A 11 -3.17 -1.19 -11.47
CA ASN A 11 -3.07 0.12 -10.81
C ASN A 11 -3.06 0.03 -9.28
N GLU A 12 -3.43 -1.12 -8.70
CA GLU A 12 -3.56 -1.30 -7.26
C GLU A 12 -2.38 -2.05 -6.65
N ILE A 13 -1.66 -1.36 -5.76
CA ILE A 13 -0.49 -1.89 -5.05
C ILE A 13 -0.65 -1.59 -3.57
N VAL A 14 -0.26 -2.55 -2.72
CA VAL A 14 -0.20 -2.38 -1.27
C VAL A 14 1.23 -2.60 -0.78
N ILE A 15 1.71 -1.70 0.07
CA ILE A 15 3.02 -1.78 0.72
C ILE A 15 2.83 -1.80 2.23
N ALA A 16 3.42 -2.81 2.88
CA ALA A 16 3.52 -2.90 4.33
C ALA A 16 4.99 -2.74 4.76
N THR A 17 5.26 -1.69 5.54
CA THR A 17 6.60 -1.39 6.05
C THR A 17 6.88 -2.15 7.35
N MET A 18 8.16 -2.25 7.73
CA MET A 18 8.54 -2.95 8.98
C MET A 18 8.07 -2.23 10.24
N ASN A 19 7.92 -0.91 10.20
CA ASN A 19 7.37 -0.12 11.32
C ASN A 19 5.84 -0.21 11.43
N GLY A 20 5.17 -0.99 10.57
CA GLY A 20 3.73 -1.22 10.63
C GLY A 20 2.88 -0.18 9.90
N ASP A 21 3.47 0.67 9.05
CA ASP A 21 2.69 1.54 8.18
C ASP A 21 2.20 0.75 6.96
N ILE A 22 0.98 1.03 6.52
CA ILE A 22 0.39 0.44 5.32
C ILE A 22 0.02 1.54 4.35
N PHE A 23 0.44 1.42 3.10
CA PHE A 23 0.12 2.33 2.02
C PHE A 23 -0.61 1.61 0.90
N MET A 24 -1.59 2.28 0.31
CA MET A 24 -2.33 1.83 -0.86
C MET A 24 -2.14 2.82 -2.01
N ILE A 25 -1.85 2.28 -3.18
CA ILE A 25 -1.73 2.99 -4.44
C ILE A 25 -2.87 2.50 -5.33
N LYS A 26 -3.51 3.41 -6.08
CA LYS A 26 -4.59 3.09 -7.03
C LYS A 26 -4.40 3.76 -8.41
N ASN A 27 -3.27 4.42 -8.63
CA ASN A 27 -3.02 5.27 -9.80
C ASN A 27 -1.55 5.21 -10.24
N ASN A 28 -1.00 4.00 -10.40
CA ASN A 28 0.36 3.77 -10.90
C ASN A 28 1.46 4.56 -10.16
N GLY A 29 1.28 4.74 -8.85
CA GLY A 29 2.25 5.41 -7.98
C GLY A 29 2.16 6.94 -7.96
N ALA A 30 1.21 7.56 -8.70
CA ALA A 30 1.04 9.01 -8.70
C ALA A 30 0.57 9.57 -7.34
N SER A 31 -0.15 8.78 -6.55
CA SER A 31 -0.51 9.13 -5.17
C SER A 31 -0.54 7.92 -4.25
N TRP A 32 -0.35 8.18 -2.96
CA TRP A 32 -0.20 7.16 -1.93
C TRP A 32 -1.13 7.47 -0.75
N THR A 33 -2.07 6.59 -0.48
CA THR A 33 -2.97 6.71 0.67
C THR A 33 -2.43 5.87 1.82
N LYS A 34 -2.14 6.49 2.97
CA LYS A 34 -1.78 5.75 4.18
C LYS A 34 -3.05 5.18 4.81
N LEU A 35 -3.12 3.84 4.94
CA LEU A 35 -4.25 3.12 5.54
C LEU A 35 -4.03 2.79 7.01
N ALA A 36 -2.77 2.64 7.42
CA ALA A 36 -2.41 2.38 8.81
C ALA A 36 -1.09 3.08 9.16
N SER A 37 -0.98 3.48 10.42
CA SER A 37 0.22 4.08 11.01
C SER A 37 0.64 3.24 12.21
N LYS A 38 1.83 2.64 12.16
CA LYS A 38 2.39 1.80 13.23
C LYS A 38 1.42 0.71 13.73
N GLY A 39 0.75 0.03 12.80
CA GLY A 39 -0.20 -1.05 13.10
C GLY A 39 -1.57 -0.58 13.61
N LYS A 40 -1.86 0.73 13.57
CA LYS A 40 -3.17 1.31 13.91
C LYS A 40 -3.86 1.83 12.66
N ILE A 41 -5.16 1.56 12.56
CA ILE A 41 -6.04 2.00 11.46
C ILE A 41 -6.61 3.38 11.82
#